data_AF-A0A972CNZ1-F1
#
_entry.id   AF-A0A972CNZ1-F1
#
_cell.length_a   1.000
_cell.length_b   1.000
_cell.length_c   1.000
_cell.angle_alpha   90.00
_cell.angle_beta   90.00
_cell.angle_gamma   90.00
#
_symmetry.space_group_name_H-M   'P 1'
#
loop_
_entity.id
_entity.type
_entity.pdbx_description
1 polymer ?
#
loop_
_entity_poly.entity_id
_entity_poly.type
_entity_poly.pdbx_seq_one_letter_code
_entity_poly.pdbx_strand_id
1 'polypeptide(L)'
;MKKMRAILMAAILIIALSGLTAIASATELFTVITYDEVFTPANAVDAVLTVEIEAKPDTDGYIYIAKTVKDMKPVGEVTGENIGGNKLEEYKMGNINCYRVKVNDPYRTVKAKVQFDCLNFYNAAAKADQNGRANIPVTHVFTNFFVNPIGTYNLKVVLPEKTEIVKVSTPSKYADFKLSDENGLKAIAISKSKLAPAAAAKLDYTMNTSASIFDKILIWTFCLAIGLFVLFARLRENKSSDQK
;
A
#
# COMPACT_ATOMS: atom_id res chain seq x y z
N MET A 1 2.48 -8.88 -68.05
CA MET A 1 3.35 -8.93 -66.84
C MET A 1 3.81 -7.56 -66.32
N LYS A 2 4.19 -6.57 -67.16
CA LYS A 2 4.65 -5.24 -66.69
C LYS A 2 3.57 -4.43 -65.94
N LYS A 3 2.32 -4.46 -66.40
CA LYS A 3 1.19 -3.72 -65.78
C LYS A 3 0.80 -4.26 -64.39
N MET A 4 0.97 -5.56 -64.16
CA MET A 4 0.63 -6.21 -62.88
C MET A 4 1.66 -5.90 -61.78
N ARG A 5 2.94 -5.73 -62.15
CA ARG A 5 4.01 -5.31 -61.24
C ARG A 5 3.86 -3.84 -60.80
N ALA A 6 3.36 -2.97 -61.70
CA ALA A 6 3.11 -1.56 -61.38
C ALA A 6 1.95 -1.38 -60.38
N ILE A 7 0.87 -2.16 -60.53
CA ILE A 7 -0.26 -2.14 -59.59
C ILE A 7 0.15 -2.69 -58.22
N LEU A 8 0.96 -3.75 -58.18
CA LEU A 8 1.47 -4.32 -56.93
C LEU A 8 2.39 -3.34 -56.19
N MET A 9 3.26 -2.61 -56.92
CA MET A 9 4.11 -1.57 -56.32
C MET A 9 3.30 -0.38 -55.79
N ALA A 10 2.25 0.06 -56.50
CA ALA A 10 1.39 1.13 -56.03
C ALA A 10 0.62 0.75 -54.76
N ALA A 11 0.13 -0.49 -54.66
CA ALA A 11 -0.55 -0.99 -53.46
C ALA A 11 0.38 -1.07 -52.24
N ILE A 12 1.63 -1.52 -52.43
CA ILE A 12 2.64 -1.56 -51.35
C ILE A 12 3.01 -0.15 -50.88
N LEU A 13 3.08 0.83 -51.79
CA LEU A 13 3.38 2.22 -51.45
C LEU A 13 2.24 2.87 -50.66
N ILE A 14 0.98 2.56 -50.97
CA ILE A 14 -0.20 3.05 -50.24
C ILE A 14 -0.26 2.43 -48.83
N ILE A 15 0.08 1.14 -48.69
CA ILE A 15 0.17 0.46 -47.39
C ILE A 15 1.35 1.03 -46.55
N ALA A 16 2.48 1.35 -47.19
CA ALA A 16 3.62 1.98 -46.53
C ALA A 16 3.32 3.43 -46.08
N LEU A 17 2.55 4.20 -46.87
CA LEU A 17 2.13 5.55 -46.49
C LEU A 17 1.05 5.55 -45.40
N SER A 18 0.13 4.59 -45.41
CA SER A 18 -0.91 4.45 -44.37
C SER A 18 -0.38 3.83 -43.07
N GLY A 19 0.76 3.13 -43.12
CA GLY A 19 1.52 2.71 -41.94
C GLY A 19 2.30 3.85 -41.26
N LEU A 20 2.55 4.97 -41.94
CA LEU A 20 3.24 6.13 -41.38
C LEU A 20 2.31 7.13 -40.67
N THR A 21 1.00 7.04 -40.86
CA THR A 21 0.02 7.97 -40.26
C THR A 21 -0.47 7.54 -38.86
N ALA A 22 -0.03 6.39 -38.36
CA ALA A 22 -0.08 6.02 -36.94
C ALA A 22 1.38 5.87 -36.50
N ILE A 23 2.03 6.86 -35.88
CA ILE A 23 1.82 7.28 -34.49
C ILE A 23 2.26 8.75 -34.41
N ALA A 24 1.36 9.67 -34.77
CA ALA A 24 1.53 11.09 -34.51
C ALA A 24 0.24 11.67 -33.92
N SER A 25 -0.29 10.99 -32.92
CA SER A 25 -1.02 11.68 -31.86
C SER A 25 -0.25 11.39 -30.59
N ALA A 26 0.64 12.32 -30.22
CA ALA A 26 0.95 12.56 -28.83
C ALA A 26 -0.35 13.08 -28.18
N THR A 27 -1.33 12.20 -28.02
CA THR A 27 -2.45 12.46 -27.12
C THR A 27 -1.78 12.53 -25.76
N GLU A 28 -1.77 13.71 -25.14
CA GLU A 28 -1.22 13.87 -23.79
C GLU A 28 -2.10 13.08 -22.83
N LEU A 29 -1.76 11.81 -22.68
CA LEU A 29 -2.44 10.90 -21.77
C LEU A 29 -2.01 11.24 -20.35
N PHE A 30 -2.97 11.11 -19.42
CA PHE A 30 -2.72 11.23 -17.99
C PHE A 30 -1.41 10.54 -17.59
N THR A 31 -0.51 11.29 -16.97
CA THR A 31 0.84 10.83 -16.64
C THR A 31 1.14 11.11 -15.18
N VAL A 32 1.44 10.06 -14.42
CA VAL A 32 1.72 10.17 -12.99
C VAL A 32 3.23 10.27 -12.77
N ILE A 33 3.68 11.36 -12.17
CA ILE A 33 5.07 11.62 -11.83
C ILE A 33 5.40 10.93 -10.50
N THR A 34 4.63 11.22 -9.45
CA THR A 34 4.71 10.52 -8.15
C THR A 34 3.33 10.09 -7.68
N TYR A 35 3.29 8.93 -7.02
CA TYR A 35 2.09 8.40 -6.38
C TYR A 35 2.48 7.81 -5.03
N ASP A 36 2.07 8.50 -3.97
CA ASP A 36 2.43 8.20 -2.61
C ASP A 36 1.19 7.75 -1.83
N GLU A 37 1.19 6.51 -1.34
CA GLU A 37 0.17 5.95 -0.45
C GLU A 37 0.75 5.80 0.96
N VAL A 38 0.12 6.46 1.94
CA VAL A 38 0.48 6.32 3.36
C VAL A 38 -0.74 5.86 4.14
N PHE A 39 -0.67 4.65 4.68
CA PHE A 39 -1.65 4.10 5.60
C PHE A 39 -1.24 4.43 7.04
N THR A 40 -2.08 5.18 7.75
CA THR A 40 -1.93 5.47 9.18
C THR A 40 -3.05 4.80 9.97
N PRO A 41 -2.78 4.20 11.15
CA PRO A 41 -3.85 3.63 11.98
C PRO A 41 -4.82 4.72 12.43
N ALA A 42 -6.12 4.51 12.17
CA ALA A 42 -7.18 5.29 12.80
C ALA A 42 -7.51 4.74 14.19
N ASN A 43 -7.44 3.41 14.31
CA ASN A 43 -7.58 2.65 15.54
C ASN A 43 -6.88 1.29 15.37
N ALA A 44 -7.19 0.29 16.20
CA ALA A 44 -6.57 -1.03 16.15
C ALA A 44 -6.87 -1.84 14.87
N VAL A 45 -8.00 -1.57 14.19
CA VAL A 45 -8.50 -2.36 13.05
C VAL A 45 -8.60 -1.56 11.75
N ASP A 46 -8.78 -0.25 11.83
CA ASP A 46 -8.98 0.64 10.69
C ASP A 46 -7.74 1.49 10.39
N ALA A 47 -7.64 1.96 9.14
CA ALA A 47 -6.60 2.88 8.69
C ALA A 47 -7.20 4.10 7.97
N VAL A 48 -6.48 5.22 8.00
CA VAL A 48 -6.66 6.32 7.06
C VAL A 48 -5.58 6.20 6.00
N LEU A 49 -5.99 6.10 4.74
CA LEU A 49 -5.10 6.18 3.59
C LEU A 49 -4.98 7.63 3.15
N THR A 50 -3.78 8.21 3.25
CA THR A 50 -3.44 9.48 2.60
C THR A 50 -2.80 9.18 1.25
N VAL A 51 -3.39 9.71 0.18
CA VAL A 51 -2.83 9.67 -1.17
C VAL A 51 -2.32 11.05 -1.55
N GLU A 52 -1.04 11.14 -1.89
CA GLU A 52 -0.43 12.31 -2.53
C GLU A 52 -0.04 11.93 -3.96
N ILE A 53 -0.49 12.73 -4.93
CA ILE A 53 -0.25 12.48 -6.35
C ILE A 53 0.29 13.74 -7.02
N GLU A 54 1.40 13.59 -7.73
CA GLU A 54 1.89 14.59 -8.68
C GLU A 54 1.70 14.03 -10.09
N ALA A 55 0.94 14.74 -10.93
CA ALA A 55 0.59 14.24 -12.25
C ALA A 55 0.44 15.36 -13.29
N LYS A 56 0.54 14.99 -14.56
CA LYS A 56 0.02 15.78 -15.68
C LYS A 56 -1.43 15.34 -15.93
N PRO A 57 -2.41 16.26 -15.89
CA PRO A 57 -3.80 15.95 -16.17
C PRO A 57 -3.99 15.32 -17.55
N ASP A 58 -5.14 14.66 -17.75
CA ASP A 58 -5.55 14.32 -19.10
C ASP A 58 -6.00 15.55 -19.91
N THR A 59 -6.33 15.33 -21.17
CA THR A 59 -6.82 16.36 -22.10
C THR A 59 -8.10 17.04 -21.64
N ASP A 60 -8.90 16.38 -20.79
CA ASP A 60 -10.16 16.90 -20.25
C ASP A 60 -9.96 17.66 -18.92
N GLY A 61 -8.72 17.73 -18.43
CA GLY A 61 -8.35 18.42 -17.20
C GLY A 61 -8.68 17.64 -15.93
N TYR A 62 -8.61 16.31 -15.98
CA TYR A 62 -8.82 15.44 -14.82
C TYR A 62 -7.56 14.71 -14.41
N ILE A 63 -7.47 14.42 -13.11
CA ILE A 63 -6.57 13.42 -12.56
C ILE A 63 -7.35 12.30 -11.90
N TYR A 64 -6.70 11.15 -11.79
CA TYR A 64 -7.32 9.90 -11.36
C TYR A 64 -6.59 9.31 -10.15
N ILE A 65 -7.36 8.88 -9.17
CA ILE A 65 -6.89 8.21 -7.95
C ILE A 65 -7.53 6.83 -7.93
N ALA A 66 -6.73 5.77 -7.99
CA ALA A 66 -7.23 4.40 -8.00
C ALA A 66 -7.91 4.04 -6.68
N LYS A 67 -9.00 3.26 -6.72
CA LYS A 67 -9.56 2.64 -5.51
C LYS A 67 -8.75 1.40 -5.15
N THR A 68 -7.79 1.55 -4.24
CA THR A 68 -6.80 0.51 -3.92
C THR A 68 -7.24 -0.37 -2.74
N VAL A 69 -8.14 0.14 -1.90
CA VAL A 69 -8.80 -0.63 -0.83
C VAL A 69 -10.29 -0.74 -1.12
N LYS A 70 -10.84 -1.94 -0.88
CA LYS A 70 -12.27 -2.21 -1.02
C LYS A 70 -13.05 -1.31 -0.06
N ASP A 71 -14.13 -0.69 -0.57
CA ASP A 71 -15.04 0.15 0.22
C ASP A 71 -14.38 1.38 0.88
N MET A 72 -13.21 1.81 0.38
CA MET A 72 -12.57 3.05 0.84
C MET A 72 -13.47 4.26 0.58
N LYS A 73 -13.54 5.20 1.53
CA LYS A 73 -14.41 6.39 1.44
C LYS A 73 -13.61 7.66 1.59
N PRO A 74 -13.82 8.69 0.75
CA PRO A 74 -13.10 9.94 0.86
C PRO A 74 -13.43 10.65 2.18
N VAL A 75 -12.39 11.21 2.81
CA VAL A 75 -12.46 11.99 4.04
C VAL A 75 -12.02 13.41 3.72
N GLY A 76 -12.90 14.37 4.00
CA GLY A 76 -12.63 15.78 3.76
C GLY A 76 -12.57 16.17 2.28
N GLU A 77 -11.87 17.26 2.00
CA GLU A 77 -11.73 17.84 0.67
C GLU A 77 -10.38 17.48 0.04
N VAL A 78 -10.33 17.48 -1.29
CA VAL A 78 -9.06 17.38 -2.03
C VAL A 78 -8.32 18.71 -1.90
N THR A 79 -7.06 18.65 -1.52
CA THR A 79 -6.20 19.84 -1.36
C THR A 79 -4.98 19.75 -2.26
N GLY A 80 -4.32 20.89 -2.53
CA GLY A 80 -3.06 20.94 -3.25
C GLY A 80 -2.99 22.04 -4.31
N GLU A 81 -2.01 21.92 -5.20
CA GLU A 81 -1.71 22.91 -6.23
C GLU A 81 -2.42 22.57 -7.54
N ASN A 82 -2.98 23.58 -8.22
CA ASN A 82 -3.68 23.45 -9.51
C ASN A 82 -4.97 22.60 -9.46
N ILE A 83 -5.59 22.46 -8.29
CA ILE A 83 -6.87 21.76 -8.11
C ILE A 83 -8.04 22.71 -8.35
N GLY A 84 -8.93 22.35 -9.27
CA GLY A 84 -10.08 23.17 -9.68
C GLY A 84 -11.41 22.78 -9.04
N GLY A 85 -11.44 21.70 -8.26
CA GLY A 85 -12.59 21.31 -7.46
C GLY A 85 -12.16 20.66 -6.15
N ASN A 86 -12.95 20.82 -5.09
CA ASN A 86 -12.62 20.30 -3.77
C ASN A 86 -13.24 18.93 -3.45
N LYS A 87 -14.05 18.38 -4.36
CA LYS A 87 -14.73 17.09 -4.20
C LYS A 87 -14.21 16.07 -5.20
N LEU A 88 -14.03 14.84 -4.70
CA LEU A 88 -13.79 13.68 -5.56
C LEU A 88 -15.10 13.21 -6.19
N GLU A 89 -15.06 12.96 -7.49
CA GLU A 89 -16.12 12.29 -8.22
C GLU A 89 -15.78 10.81 -8.35
N GLU A 90 -16.74 9.93 -8.11
CA GLU A 90 -16.58 8.53 -8.46
C GLU A 90 -16.59 8.38 -9.97
N TYR A 91 -15.61 7.66 -10.50
CA TYR A 91 -15.48 7.43 -11.93
C TYR A 91 -15.04 5.99 -12.21
N LYS A 92 -15.39 5.50 -13.39
CA LYS A 92 -15.00 4.18 -13.86
C LYS A 92 -14.19 4.31 -15.14
N MET A 93 -12.89 4.07 -15.02
CA MET A 93 -11.98 4.03 -16.16
C MET A 93 -11.97 2.61 -16.72
N GLY A 94 -12.85 2.34 -17.69
CA GLY A 94 -13.09 1.00 -18.21
C GLY A 94 -13.66 0.06 -17.14
N ASN A 95 -12.85 -0.90 -16.66
CA ASN A 95 -13.21 -1.81 -15.57
C ASN A 95 -12.65 -1.40 -14.20
N ILE A 96 -11.89 -0.32 -14.13
CA ILE A 96 -11.24 0.13 -12.90
C ILE A 96 -12.10 1.20 -12.23
N ASN A 97 -12.41 0.99 -10.95
CA ASN A 97 -13.05 2.01 -10.14
C ASN A 97 -11.97 2.97 -9.63
N CYS A 98 -12.17 4.26 -9.86
CA CYS A 98 -11.29 5.33 -9.41
C CYS A 98 -12.10 6.52 -8.89
N TYR A 99 -11.42 7.44 -8.24
CA TYR A 99 -11.90 8.79 -8.06
C TYR A 99 -11.25 9.69 -9.10
N ARG A 100 -11.94 10.74 -9.52
CA ARG A 100 -11.38 11.81 -10.34
C ARG A 100 -11.64 13.18 -9.72
N VAL A 101 -10.78 14.14 -10.02
CA VAL A 101 -10.94 15.54 -9.65
C VAL A 101 -10.49 16.43 -10.80
N LYS A 102 -11.21 17.53 -10.99
CA LYS A 102 -10.92 18.51 -12.04
C LYS A 102 -9.81 19.45 -11.60
N VAL A 103 -8.94 19.82 -12.52
CA VAL A 103 -7.83 20.76 -12.31
C VAL A 103 -8.18 22.16 -12.82
N ASN A 104 -7.44 23.19 -12.38
CA ASN A 104 -7.65 24.56 -12.87
C ASN A 104 -7.04 24.79 -14.26
N ASP A 105 -5.82 24.31 -14.49
CA ASP A 105 -5.08 24.42 -15.74
C ASP A 105 -4.61 23.03 -16.20
N PRO A 106 -5.19 22.46 -17.29
CA PRO A 106 -4.85 21.11 -17.75
C PRO A 106 -3.43 20.98 -18.29
N TYR A 107 -2.76 22.11 -18.62
CA TYR A 107 -1.41 22.12 -19.20
C TYR A 107 -0.30 22.20 -18.15
N ARG A 108 -0.66 22.28 -16.86
CA ARG A 108 0.28 22.33 -15.75
C ARG A 108 0.22 21.06 -14.93
N THR A 109 1.38 20.68 -14.38
CA THR A 109 1.45 19.65 -13.34
C THR A 109 0.54 20.04 -12.17
N VAL A 110 -0.17 19.05 -11.64
CA VAL A 110 -1.03 19.17 -10.47
C VAL A 110 -0.44 18.36 -9.33
N LYS A 111 -0.60 18.87 -8.11
CA LYS A 111 -0.32 18.13 -6.88
C LYS A 111 -1.62 18.02 -6.10
N ALA A 112 -2.06 16.81 -5.81
CA ALA A 112 -3.27 16.58 -5.04
C ALA A 112 -2.94 15.75 -3.80
N LYS A 113 -3.59 16.09 -2.69
CA LYS A 113 -3.58 15.35 -1.44
C LYS A 113 -5.01 15.07 -1.04
N VAL A 114 -5.29 13.80 -0.73
CA VAL A 114 -6.62 13.36 -0.29
C VAL A 114 -6.49 12.24 0.74
N GLN A 115 -7.51 12.11 1.58
CA GLN A 115 -7.59 11.07 2.60
C GLN A 115 -8.79 10.16 2.36
N PHE A 116 -8.64 8.90 2.74
CA PHE A 116 -9.69 7.89 2.67
C PHE A 116 -9.76 7.05 3.94
N ASP A 117 -10.96 6.82 4.45
CA ASP A 117 -11.20 5.82 5.49
C ASP A 117 -11.14 4.42 4.89
N CYS A 118 -10.31 3.57 5.49
CA CYS A 118 -10.10 2.18 5.11
C CYS A 118 -10.50 1.28 6.28
N LEU A 119 -11.79 0.94 6.35
CA LEU A 119 -12.33 0.10 7.41
C LEU A 119 -11.77 -1.33 7.32
N ASN A 120 -11.50 -1.94 8.48
CA ASN A 120 -10.99 -3.30 8.61
C ASN A 120 -9.64 -3.56 7.93
N PHE A 121 -8.85 -2.52 7.62
CA PHE A 121 -7.56 -2.66 6.94
C PHE A 121 -6.59 -3.61 7.67
N TYR A 122 -6.58 -3.58 9.00
CA TYR A 122 -5.74 -4.45 9.85
C TYR A 122 -6.46 -5.72 10.34
N ASN A 123 -7.76 -5.88 10.01
CA ASN A 123 -8.59 -6.97 10.51
C ASN A 123 -8.43 -8.26 9.68
N ALA A 124 -7.21 -8.77 9.63
CA ALA A 124 -6.93 -10.07 9.02
C ALA A 124 -7.05 -11.21 10.04
N ALA A 125 -7.49 -12.38 9.58
CA ALA A 125 -7.63 -13.55 10.43
C ALA A 125 -6.28 -13.94 11.06
N ALA A 126 -6.21 -13.88 12.39
CA ALA A 126 -5.05 -14.30 13.15
C ALA A 126 -4.74 -15.78 12.90
N LYS A 127 -3.48 -16.09 12.66
CA LYS A 127 -2.94 -17.45 12.63
C LYS A 127 -2.22 -17.69 13.96
N ALA A 128 -2.51 -18.82 14.59
CA ALA A 128 -1.78 -19.23 15.78
C ALA A 128 -0.30 -19.41 15.43
N ASP A 129 0.60 -18.81 16.21
CA ASP A 129 2.02 -19.16 16.19
C ASP A 129 2.31 -20.30 17.17
N GLN A 130 3.52 -20.86 17.09
CA GLN A 130 3.97 -21.94 18.00
C GLN A 130 4.22 -21.46 19.45
N ASN A 131 4.20 -20.15 19.70
CA ASN A 131 4.59 -19.50 20.95
C ASN A 131 3.40 -18.82 21.67
N GLY A 132 2.16 -19.06 21.23
CA GLY A 132 0.93 -18.51 21.82
C GLY A 132 0.57 -17.08 21.42
N ARG A 133 1.25 -16.47 20.43
CA ARG A 133 0.89 -15.15 19.88
C ARG A 133 0.13 -15.26 18.56
N ALA A 134 -0.83 -14.36 18.39
CA ALA A 134 -1.57 -14.22 17.15
C ALA A 134 -0.70 -13.52 16.08
N ASN A 135 -0.44 -14.22 14.97
CA ASN A 135 0.17 -13.64 13.78
C ASN A 135 -0.93 -13.14 12.84
N ILE A 136 -0.90 -11.85 12.53
CA ILE A 136 -1.87 -11.18 11.67
C ILE A 136 -1.19 -10.92 10.31
N PRO A 137 -1.52 -11.68 9.26
CA PRO A 137 -0.98 -11.45 7.93
C PRO A 137 -1.68 -10.28 7.25
N VAL A 138 -0.93 -9.31 6.75
CA VAL A 138 -1.45 -8.16 6.01
C VAL A 138 -0.84 -8.16 4.61
N THR A 139 -1.70 -7.99 3.61
CA THR A 139 -1.32 -7.92 2.20
C THR A 139 -1.90 -6.66 1.58
N HIS A 140 -1.03 -5.83 0.99
CA HIS A 140 -1.42 -4.72 0.13
C HIS A 140 -0.92 -4.95 -1.29
N VAL A 141 -1.78 -4.68 -2.26
CA VAL A 141 -1.45 -4.78 -3.69
C VAL A 141 -1.96 -3.53 -4.39
N PHE A 142 -1.03 -2.74 -4.90
CA PHE A 142 -1.33 -1.69 -5.86
C PHE A 142 -1.01 -2.20 -7.27
N THR A 143 -1.93 -2.06 -8.21
CA THR A 143 -1.68 -2.35 -9.63
C THR A 143 -1.75 -1.05 -10.42
N ASN A 144 -0.73 -0.77 -11.23
CA ASN A 144 -0.79 0.38 -12.13
C ASN A 144 -1.79 0.09 -13.25
N PHE A 145 -2.95 0.74 -13.19
CA PHE A 145 -4.00 0.63 -14.19
C PHE A 145 -3.93 1.72 -15.27
N PHE A 146 -2.98 2.65 -15.16
CA PHE A 146 -2.79 3.71 -16.14
C PHE A 146 -2.04 3.18 -17.37
N VAL A 147 -2.32 3.80 -18.52
CA VAL A 147 -1.66 3.46 -19.80
C VAL A 147 -0.16 3.77 -19.74
N ASN A 148 0.22 4.77 -18.96
CA ASN A 148 1.60 5.19 -18.77
C ASN A 148 2.22 4.60 -17.49
N PRO A 149 3.54 4.38 -17.46
CA PRO A 149 4.24 4.05 -16.22
C PRO A 149 4.08 5.17 -15.19
N ILE A 150 3.97 4.80 -13.91
CA ILE A 150 4.09 5.76 -12.80
C ILE A 150 5.58 6.03 -12.57
N GLY A 151 5.98 7.30 -12.57
CA GLY A 151 7.38 7.71 -12.41
C GLY A 151 8.02 7.16 -11.14
N THR A 152 7.39 7.41 -9.99
CA THR A 152 7.74 6.81 -8.70
C THR A 152 6.47 6.46 -7.92
N TYR A 153 6.34 5.21 -7.51
CA TYR A 153 5.29 4.75 -6.60
C TYR A 153 5.91 4.50 -5.23
N ASN A 154 5.35 5.09 -4.18
CA ASN A 154 5.73 4.85 -2.80
C ASN A 154 4.52 4.36 -2.01
N LEU A 155 4.76 3.37 -1.18
CA LEU A 155 3.79 2.86 -0.23
C LEU A 155 4.45 2.86 1.15
N LYS A 156 3.74 3.38 2.13
CA LYS A 156 4.10 3.31 3.54
C LYS A 156 2.90 2.83 4.34
N VAL A 157 3.12 1.85 5.21
CA VAL A 157 2.12 1.35 6.14
C VAL A 157 2.65 1.51 7.56
N VAL A 158 2.00 2.37 8.33
CA VAL A 158 2.30 2.60 9.75
C VAL A 158 1.46 1.64 10.58
N LEU A 159 2.09 0.93 11.50
CA LEU A 159 1.44 -0.12 12.29
C LEU A 159 0.70 0.46 13.50
N PRO A 160 -0.41 -0.18 13.94
CA PRO A 160 -1.10 0.19 15.17
C PRO A 160 -0.19 0.13 16.41
N GLU A 161 -0.55 0.86 17.46
CA GLU A 161 0.18 0.81 18.73
C GLU A 161 0.36 -0.62 19.26
N LYS A 162 1.49 -0.86 19.92
CA LYS A 162 1.83 -2.15 20.52
C LYS A 162 1.82 -3.31 19.51
N THR A 163 2.07 -3.04 18.23
CA THR A 163 2.30 -4.10 17.25
C THR A 163 3.73 -4.05 16.72
N GLU A 164 4.22 -5.20 16.27
CA GLU A 164 5.54 -5.32 15.66
C GLU A 164 5.49 -6.17 14.39
N ILE A 165 6.34 -5.82 13.42
CA ILE A 165 6.52 -6.62 12.21
C ILE A 165 7.39 -7.82 12.58
N VAL A 166 6.80 -9.01 12.46
CA VAL A 166 7.48 -10.29 12.71
C VAL A 166 8.15 -10.79 11.44
N LYS A 167 7.55 -10.50 10.28
CA LYS A 167 8.03 -10.97 8.98
C LYS A 167 7.58 -10.05 7.87
N VAL A 168 8.48 -9.79 6.93
CA VAL A 168 8.15 -9.25 5.60
C VAL A 168 8.34 -10.38 4.60
N SER A 169 7.27 -10.72 3.88
CA SER A 169 7.29 -11.79 2.87
C SER A 169 7.51 -11.24 1.45
N THR A 170 6.97 -10.05 1.17
CA THR A 170 7.15 -9.35 -0.10
C THR A 170 7.34 -7.86 0.19
N PRO A 171 8.34 -7.17 -0.37
CA PRO A 171 9.39 -7.71 -1.25
C PRO A 171 10.36 -8.62 -0.48
N SER A 172 10.94 -9.60 -1.19
CA SER A 172 11.83 -10.60 -0.57
C SER A 172 13.25 -10.09 -0.34
N LYS A 173 13.65 -9.01 -1.01
CA LYS A 173 14.97 -8.39 -0.83
C LYS A 173 14.89 -7.27 0.19
N TYR A 174 15.82 -7.27 1.14
CA TYR A 174 15.88 -6.27 2.21
C TYR A 174 16.05 -4.83 1.68
N ALA A 175 16.78 -4.64 0.59
CA ALA A 175 17.00 -3.31 0.00
C ALA A 175 15.73 -2.68 -0.60
N ASP A 176 14.69 -3.49 -0.85
CA ASP A 176 13.46 -3.05 -1.52
C ASP A 176 12.39 -2.57 -0.52
N PHE A 177 12.66 -2.66 0.78
CA PHE A 177 11.79 -2.11 1.82
C PHE A 177 12.57 -1.36 2.91
N LYS A 178 11.89 -0.47 3.61
CA LYS A 178 12.42 0.27 4.77
C LYS A 178 11.56 0.02 5.98
N LEU A 179 12.20 -0.22 7.12
CA LEU A 179 11.56 -0.19 8.43
C LEU A 179 11.94 1.12 9.11
N SER A 180 10.97 1.80 9.69
CA SER A 180 11.19 3.08 10.38
C SER A 180 10.27 3.19 11.58
N ASP A 181 10.64 4.03 12.55
CA ASP A 181 9.76 4.46 13.62
C ASP A 181 9.32 5.91 13.35
N GLU A 182 8.01 6.16 13.33
CA GLU A 182 7.42 7.47 13.14
C GLU A 182 6.43 7.74 14.26
N ASN A 183 6.66 8.79 15.05
CA ASN A 183 5.86 9.10 16.24
C ASN A 183 5.75 7.93 17.25
N GLY A 184 6.78 7.08 17.32
CA GLY A 184 6.78 5.88 18.17
C GLY A 184 6.02 4.68 17.60
N LEU A 185 5.50 4.79 16.38
CA LEU A 185 4.87 3.70 15.64
C LEU A 185 5.82 3.13 14.60
N LYS A 186 5.89 1.80 14.54
CA LYS A 186 6.66 1.10 13.50
C LYS A 186 5.98 1.29 12.15
N ALA A 187 6.76 1.43 11.10
CA ALA A 187 6.26 1.54 9.73
C ALA A 187 7.11 0.71 8.78
N ILE A 188 6.46 0.22 7.73
CA ILE A 188 7.10 -0.46 6.60
C ILE A 188 6.80 0.32 5.32
N ALA A 189 7.84 0.56 4.52
CA ALA A 189 7.71 1.27 3.26
C ALA A 189 8.37 0.52 2.11
N ILE A 190 7.78 0.61 0.92
CA ILE A 190 8.38 0.16 -0.34
C ILE A 190 8.34 1.32 -1.34
N SER A 191 9.32 1.36 -2.22
CA SER A 191 9.40 2.34 -3.31
C SER A 191 9.72 1.62 -4.60
N LYS A 192 9.00 1.95 -5.67
CA LYS A 192 9.24 1.43 -7.03
C LYS A 192 9.33 2.59 -8.00
N SER A 193 10.49 2.72 -8.64
CA SER A 193 10.65 3.63 -9.78
C SER A 193 10.09 2.98 -11.05
N LYS A 194 9.45 3.78 -11.90
CA LYS A 194 8.91 3.42 -13.21
C LYS A 194 8.01 2.18 -13.13
N LEU A 195 6.97 2.22 -12.30
CA LEU A 195 6.01 1.13 -12.20
C LEU A 195 5.23 1.01 -13.51
N ALA A 196 5.57 0.01 -14.32
CA ALA A 196 5.03 -0.18 -15.67
C ALA A 196 3.49 -0.41 -15.66
N PRO A 197 2.80 -0.13 -16.77
CA PRO A 197 1.39 -0.46 -16.93
C PRO A 197 1.11 -1.94 -16.63
N ALA A 198 0.01 -2.21 -15.94
CA ALA A 198 -0.40 -3.53 -15.43
C ALA A 198 0.58 -4.20 -14.44
N ALA A 199 1.71 -3.57 -14.10
CA ALA A 199 2.60 -4.08 -13.06
C ALA A 199 2.06 -3.78 -11.67
N ALA A 200 2.33 -4.67 -10.72
CA ALA A 200 1.90 -4.54 -9.34
C ALA A 200 3.07 -4.23 -8.38
N ALA A 201 2.79 -3.37 -7.40
CA ALA A 201 3.56 -3.24 -6.17
C ALA A 201 2.83 -4.01 -5.07
N LYS A 202 3.50 -5.04 -4.54
CA LYS A 202 2.94 -5.91 -3.51
C LYS A 202 3.76 -5.79 -2.24
N LEU A 203 3.08 -5.65 -1.12
CA LEU A 203 3.64 -5.65 0.21
C LEU A 203 2.91 -6.71 1.03
N ASP A 204 3.62 -7.76 1.42
CA ASP A 204 3.10 -8.80 2.29
C ASP A 204 3.92 -8.82 3.57
N TYR A 205 3.28 -8.65 4.71
CA TYR A 205 3.94 -8.72 5.99
C TYR A 205 3.06 -9.40 7.04
N THR A 206 3.67 -9.77 8.15
CA THR A 206 3.00 -10.37 9.30
C THR A 206 3.36 -9.54 10.52
N MET A 207 2.33 -9.10 11.22
CA MET A 207 2.45 -8.39 12.48
C MET A 207 1.93 -9.26 13.62
N ASN A 208 2.41 -8.99 14.84
CA ASN A 208 1.82 -9.53 16.06
C ASN A 208 1.50 -8.37 17.00
N THR A 209 0.71 -8.65 18.04
CA THR A 209 0.62 -7.76 19.19
C THR A 209 1.83 -7.99 20.09
N SER A 210 2.62 -6.95 20.30
CA SER A 210 3.72 -6.94 21.24
C SER A 210 3.16 -7.05 22.67
N ALA A 211 3.55 -8.11 23.38
CA ALA A 211 3.26 -8.23 24.80
C ALA A 211 3.87 -7.03 25.54
N SER A 212 3.07 -6.31 26.34
CA SER A 212 3.59 -5.19 27.10
C SER A 212 4.69 -5.68 28.04
N ILE A 213 5.65 -4.81 28.37
CA ILE A 213 6.69 -5.13 29.36
C ILE A 213 6.04 -5.58 30.69
N PHE A 214 4.87 -5.01 31.03
CA PHE A 214 4.07 -5.41 32.18
C PHE A 214 3.52 -6.84 32.05
N ASP A 215 3.04 -7.27 30.88
CA ASP A 215 2.54 -8.63 30.68
C ASP A 215 3.67 -9.66 30.81
N LYS A 216 4.86 -9.32 30.30
CA LYS A 216 6.06 -10.15 30.48
C LYS A 216 6.46 -10.22 31.96
N ILE A 217 6.48 -9.09 32.66
CA ILE A 217 6.80 -9.04 34.10
C ILE A 217 5.78 -9.86 34.88
N LEU A 218 4.47 -9.70 34.63
CA LEU A 218 3.41 -10.41 35.35
C LEU A 218 3.56 -11.93 35.24
N ILE A 219 3.84 -12.44 34.03
CA ILE A 219 4.07 -13.86 33.78
C ILE A 219 5.31 -14.34 34.57
N TRP A 220 6.41 -13.59 34.51
CA TRP A 220 7.62 -13.92 35.27
C TRP A 220 7.38 -13.92 36.78
N THR A 221 6.64 -12.95 37.32
CA THR A 221 6.31 -12.88 38.75
C THR A 221 5.44 -14.05 39.18
N PHE A 222 4.47 -14.45 38.36
CA PHE A 222 3.65 -15.65 38.61
C PHE A 222 4.49 -16.93 38.59
N CYS A 223 5.37 -17.09 37.61
CA CYS A 223 6.27 -18.24 37.54
C CYS A 223 7.24 -18.30 38.74
N LEU A 224 7.80 -17.15 39.15
CA LEU A 224 8.65 -17.04 40.33
C LEU A 224 7.87 -17.34 41.62
N ALA A 225 6.64 -16.85 41.75
CA ALA A 225 5.80 -17.11 42.93
C ALA A 225 5.45 -18.60 43.07
N ILE A 226 5.09 -19.27 41.96
CA ILE A 226 4.84 -20.72 41.96
C ILE A 226 6.13 -21.49 42.26
N GLY A 227 7.25 -21.10 41.65
CA GLY A 227 8.56 -21.72 41.92
C GLY A 227 8.97 -21.60 43.39
N LEU A 228 8.82 -20.40 43.98
CA LEU A 228 9.09 -20.15 45.40
C LEU A 228 8.14 -20.94 46.31
N PHE A 229 6.86 -21.06 45.96
CA PHE A 229 5.89 -21.84 46.73
C PHE A 229 6.26 -23.33 46.76
N VAL A 230 6.60 -23.91 45.61
CA VAL A 230 7.05 -25.32 45.53
C VAL A 230 8.35 -25.54 46.31
N LEU A 231 9.27 -24.58 46.27
CA LEU A 231 10.54 -24.67 46.97
C LEU A 231 10.35 -24.56 48.50
N PHE A 232 9.46 -23.68 48.96
CA PHE A 232 9.06 -23.60 50.38
C PHE A 232 8.32 -24.86 50.86
N ALA A 233 7.44 -25.43 50.04
CA ALA A 233 6.75 -26.68 50.37
C ALA A 233 7.75 -27.83 50.55
N ARG A 234 8.70 -27.99 49.62
CA ARG A 234 9.77 -29.01 49.73
C ARG A 234 10.72 -28.79 50.91
N LEU A 235 11.09 -27.55 51.21
CA LEU A 235 11.93 -27.24 52.38
C LEU A 235 11.21 -27.55 53.70
N ARG A 236 9.89 -27.37 53.75
CA ARG A 236 9.07 -27.70 54.93
C ARG A 236 8.92 -29.22 55.11
N GLU A 237 8.75 -29.96 54.01
CA GLU A 237 8.73 -31.44 54.04
C GLU A 237 10.08 -32.01 54.48
N ASN A 238 11.20 -31.52 53.94
CA ASN A 238 12.54 -31.99 54.33
C ASN A 238 12.84 -31.72 55.82
N LYS A 239 12.46 -30.55 56.35
CA LYS A 239 12.59 -30.27 57.80
C LYS A 239 11.76 -31.19 58.69
N SER A 240 10.64 -31.70 58.20
CA SER A 240 9.82 -32.66 58.95
C SER A 240 10.34 -34.10 58.88
N SER A 241 11.18 -34.43 57.89
CA SER A 241 11.79 -35.75 57.75
C SER A 241 13.07 -35.93 58.56
N ASP A 242 13.78 -34.85 58.89
CA ASP A 242 14.98 -34.86 59.77
C ASP A 242 14.63 -34.95 61.28
N GLN A 243 13.35 -34.93 61.65
CA GLN A 243 12.87 -35.06 63.04
C GLN A 243 12.23 -36.41 63.36
N LYS A 244 12.39 -37.42 62.50
CA LYS A 244 12.03 -38.82 62.76
C LYS A 244 13.28 -39.69 62.88
#